data_AF-A0A6S7LVL4-F1
#
_entry.id   AF-A0A6S7LVL4-F1
#
_cell.length_a   1.000
_cell.length_b   1.000
_cell.length_c   1.000
_cell.angle_alpha   90.00
_cell.angle_beta   90.00
_cell.angle_gamma   90.00
#
_symmetry.space_group_name_H-M   'P 1'
#
loop_
_entity.id
_entity.type
_entity.pdbx_description
1 polymer ?
#
loop_
_entity_poly.entity_id
_entity_poly.type
_entity_poly.pdbx_seq_one_letter_code
_entity_poly.pdbx_strand_id
1 'polypeptide(L)'
;MHNEVIIGRPILRRLKVIPKHFPNVVTISKVESLEEELHREFPTTLTDRLPDCAMHGEPMQIHLREDVEIKPTRRLTARQIPLARQAAAEEVVTKLLRQGIIKRVDKPTQWISPGFFVPKSDGKG
;
A
#
# COMPACT_ATOMS: atom_id res chain seq x y z
N MET A 1 14.83 21.33 -47.07
CA MET A 1 13.89 20.29 -47.56
C MET A 1 14.47 18.95 -47.13
N HIS A 2 13.94 18.34 -46.07
CA HIS A 2 14.39 17.03 -45.63
C HIS A 2 13.66 15.99 -46.47
N ASN A 3 14.38 15.31 -47.37
CA ASN A 3 13.83 14.20 -48.13
C ASN A 3 13.73 12.98 -47.21
N GLU A 4 12.55 12.78 -46.63
CA GLU A 4 12.25 11.54 -45.92
C GLU A 4 12.05 10.42 -46.95
N VAL A 5 13.05 9.56 -47.10
CA VAL A 5 12.98 8.38 -47.95
C VAL A 5 12.31 7.26 -47.14
N ILE A 6 11.13 6.82 -47.58
CA ILE A 6 10.44 5.70 -46.96
C ILE A 6 11.10 4.39 -47.42
N ILE A 7 11.81 3.73 -46.51
CA ILE A 7 12.51 2.47 -46.79
C ILE A 7 11.75 1.31 -46.13
N GLY A 8 11.48 0.27 -46.90
CA GLY A 8 10.78 -0.92 -46.42
C GLY A 8 11.64 -1.80 -45.49
N ARG A 9 10.98 -2.50 -44.57
CA ARG A 9 11.58 -3.45 -43.60
C ARG A 9 12.58 -4.46 -44.20
N PRO A 10 12.39 -5.05 -45.41
CA PRO A 10 13.36 -5.97 -45.99
C PRO A 10 14.71 -5.28 -46.30
N ILE A 11 14.67 -4.04 -46.76
CA ILE A 11 15.87 -3.25 -47.07
C ILE A 11 16.59 -2.89 -45.77
N LEU A 12 15.85 -2.48 -44.73
CA LEU A 12 16.43 -2.21 -43.41
C LEU A 12 17.12 -3.43 -42.79
N ARG A 13 16.60 -4.65 -43.01
CA ARG A 13 17.28 -5.91 -42.62
C ARG A 13 18.56 -6.16 -43.43
N ARG A 14 18.54 -5.87 -44.74
CA ARG A 14 19.71 -6.06 -45.64
C ARG A 14 20.82 -5.06 -45.32
N LEU A 15 20.45 -3.84 -44.98
CA LEU A 15 21.36 -2.79 -44.50
C LEU A 15 21.83 -3.02 -43.06
N LYS A 16 21.37 -4.08 -42.39
CA LYS A 16 21.65 -4.41 -40.98
C LYS A 16 21.25 -3.30 -39.99
N VAL A 17 20.42 -2.34 -40.40
CA VAL A 17 19.85 -1.30 -39.53
C VAL A 17 18.90 -1.93 -38.50
N ILE A 18 18.22 -3.00 -38.90
CA ILE A 18 17.32 -3.77 -38.04
C ILE A 18 17.81 -5.24 -37.99
N PRO A 19 17.86 -5.88 -36.80
CA PRO A 19 18.22 -7.28 -36.67
C PRO A 19 17.33 -8.20 -37.50
N LYS A 20 17.90 -9.32 -37.97
CA LYS A 20 17.14 -10.32 -38.74
C LYS A 20 15.92 -10.83 -37.96
N HIS A 21 15.97 -10.86 -36.64
CA HIS A 21 14.92 -11.41 -35.79
C HIS A 21 13.96 -10.35 -35.24
N PHE A 22 13.93 -9.14 -35.81
CA PHE A 22 12.97 -8.11 -35.42
C PHE A 22 11.63 -8.28 -36.15
N PRO A 23 10.46 -7.98 -35.53
CA PRO A 23 10.27 -7.67 -34.11
C PRO A 23 9.93 -8.94 -33.34
N ASN A 24 10.94 -9.67 -32.87
CA ASN A 24 10.67 -10.68 -31.86
C ASN A 24 10.44 -9.95 -30.55
N VAL A 25 9.23 -10.09 -30.00
CA VAL A 25 8.96 -9.78 -28.60
C VAL A 25 9.97 -10.58 -27.78
N VAL A 26 10.76 -9.91 -26.94
CA VAL A 26 11.62 -10.59 -25.99
C VAL A 26 10.69 -11.28 -25.01
N THR A 27 10.46 -12.58 -25.19
CA THR A 27 9.82 -13.39 -24.15
C THR A 27 10.82 -13.49 -23.01
N ILE A 28 10.65 -12.65 -21.97
CA ILE A 28 11.48 -12.70 -20.76
C ILE A 28 11.09 -13.98 -20.02
N SER A 29 11.70 -15.10 -20.39
CA SER A 29 11.40 -16.43 -19.86
C SER A 29 12.12 -16.73 -18.54
N LYS A 30 12.68 -15.71 -17.86
CA LYS A 30 13.51 -15.90 -16.66
C LYS A 30 13.26 -14.78 -15.65
N VAL A 31 12.06 -14.77 -15.07
CA VAL A 31 11.66 -13.85 -14.00
C VAL A 31 11.87 -14.50 -12.63
N GLU A 32 11.65 -15.82 -12.53
CA GLU A 32 11.71 -16.59 -11.28
C GLU A 32 13.09 -16.49 -10.59
N SER A 33 14.19 -16.50 -11.34
CA SER A 33 15.53 -16.40 -10.74
C SER A 33 15.82 -15.03 -10.14
N LEU A 34 15.24 -13.96 -10.68
CA LEU A 34 15.45 -12.60 -10.18
C LEU A 34 14.61 -12.34 -8.92
N GLU A 35 13.39 -12.88 -8.87
CA GLU A 35 12.50 -12.76 -7.72
C GLU A 35 13.13 -13.39 -6.46
N GLU A 36 13.66 -14.60 -6.57
CA GLU A 36 14.35 -15.27 -5.45
C GLU A 36 15.61 -14.53 -4.98
N GLU A 37 16.38 -13.97 -5.91
CA GLU A 37 17.55 -13.15 -5.60
C GLU A 37 17.15 -11.87 -4.85
N LEU A 38 16.10 -11.18 -5.29
CA LEU A 38 15.60 -9.97 -4.64
C LEU A 38 15.01 -10.24 -3.26
N HIS A 39 14.25 -11.33 -3.08
CA HIS A 39 13.75 -11.72 -1.76
C HIS A 39 14.88 -12.06 -0.78
N ARG A 40 16.00 -12.60 -1.29
CA ARG A 40 17.20 -12.86 -0.46
C ARG A 40 17.95 -11.59 -0.11
N GLU A 41 18.06 -10.64 -1.05
CA GLU A 41 18.78 -9.39 -0.85
C GLU A 41 18.00 -8.43 0.07
N PHE A 42 16.66 -8.39 -0.07
CA PHE A 42 15.80 -7.46 0.64
C PHE A 42 14.68 -8.15 1.44
N PRO A 43 15.02 -9.04 2.39
CA PRO A 43 14.02 -9.84 3.11
C PRO A 43 13.12 -9.00 4.03
N THR A 44 13.57 -7.80 4.42
CA THR A 44 12.84 -6.90 5.31
C THR A 44 11.86 -5.98 4.57
N THR A 45 12.08 -5.69 3.30
CA THR A 45 11.20 -4.82 2.50
C THR A 45 10.28 -5.61 1.59
N LEU A 46 10.72 -6.77 1.08
CA LEU A 46 9.94 -7.64 0.20
C LEU A 46 9.32 -8.78 1.00
N THR A 47 8.33 -8.44 1.83
CA THR A 47 7.60 -9.37 2.70
C THR A 47 6.10 -9.09 2.66
N ASP A 48 5.29 -10.14 2.75
CA ASP A 48 3.82 -10.03 2.84
C ASP A 48 3.34 -9.54 4.20
N ARG A 49 4.25 -9.40 5.17
CA ARG A 49 3.93 -9.02 6.55
C ARG A 49 4.52 -7.66 6.88
N LEU A 50 3.70 -6.79 7.45
CA LEU A 50 4.19 -5.54 8.02
C LEU A 50 5.09 -5.84 9.23
N PRO A 51 6.22 -5.13 9.38
CA PRO A 51 7.04 -5.21 10.59
C PRO A 51 6.26 -4.69 11.79
N ASP A 52 6.60 -5.18 12.99
CA ASP A 52 5.98 -4.73 14.24
C ASP A 52 6.53 -3.37 14.73
N CYS A 53 7.50 -2.78 14.03
CA CYS A 53 8.04 -1.46 14.33
C CYS A 53 7.61 -0.42 13.28
N ALA A 54 7.40 0.82 13.73
CA ALA A 54 7.21 1.96 12.84
C ALA A 54 8.54 2.30 12.13
N MET A 55 8.44 2.83 10.91
CA MET A 55 9.60 3.36 10.21
C MET A 55 10.25 4.49 11.00
N HIS A 56 11.58 4.58 10.95
CA HIS A 56 12.31 5.71 11.50
C HIS A 56 12.01 6.98 10.68
N GLY A 57 11.25 7.89 11.26
CA GLY A 57 10.91 9.17 10.65
C GLY A 57 10.39 10.14 11.71
N GLU A 58 10.33 11.42 11.34
CA GLU A 58 9.75 12.44 12.21
C GLU A 58 8.27 12.14 12.49
N PRO A 59 7.75 12.49 13.69
CA PRO A 59 6.34 12.31 14.01
C PRO A 59 5.43 12.98 12.95
N MET A 60 4.46 12.23 12.44
CA MET A 60 3.46 12.74 11.50
C MET A 60 2.69 13.91 12.12
N GLN A 61 2.65 15.05 11.42
CA GLN A 61 1.90 16.24 11.83
C GLN A 61 0.62 16.40 11.00
N ILE A 62 -0.50 16.64 11.67
CA ILE A 62 -1.79 16.91 11.02
C ILE A 62 -1.93 18.43 10.87
N HIS A 63 -1.85 18.91 9.64
CA HIS A 63 -2.07 20.33 9.33
C HIS A 63 -3.57 20.61 9.19
N LEU A 64 -4.08 21.50 10.02
CA LEU A 64 -5.47 21.93 9.95
C LEU A 64 -5.63 23.08 8.95
N ARG A 65 -6.78 23.17 8.31
CA ARG A 65 -7.12 24.26 7.40
C ARG A 65 -7.26 25.58 8.15
N GLU A 66 -6.71 26.65 7.60
CA GLU A 66 -6.75 28.01 8.18
C GLU A 66 -7.90 28.86 7.64
N ASP A 67 -8.46 28.47 6.50
CA ASP A 67 -9.51 29.23 5.80
C ASP A 67 -10.92 29.04 6.40
N VAL A 68 -11.07 28.12 7.36
CA VAL A 68 -12.34 27.78 8.00
C VAL A 68 -12.20 27.67 9.51
N GLU A 69 -13.25 28.06 10.24
CA GLU A 69 -13.33 27.80 11.69
C GLU A 69 -13.53 26.30 11.94
N ILE A 70 -12.52 25.63 12.47
CA ILE A 70 -12.56 24.19 12.76
C ILE A 70 -13.07 23.95 14.18
N LYS A 71 -14.23 23.29 14.30
CA LYS A 71 -14.81 22.88 15.58
C LYS A 71 -14.53 21.40 15.84
N PRO A 72 -13.87 21.04 16.96
CA PRO A 72 -13.60 19.65 17.30
C PRO A 72 -14.88 18.81 17.39
N THR A 73 -14.85 17.61 16.79
CA THR A 73 -15.95 16.65 16.94
C THR A 73 -15.74 15.82 18.20
N ARG A 74 -16.66 15.94 19.17
CA ARG A 74 -16.63 15.19 20.43
C ARG A 74 -17.86 14.29 20.58
N ARG A 75 -17.75 13.03 20.16
CA ARG A 75 -18.79 12.00 20.35
C ARG A 75 -18.40 11.07 21.50
N LEU A 76 -19.09 11.15 22.63
CA LEU A 76 -18.78 10.36 23.83
C LEU A 76 -19.44 8.99 23.85
N THR A 77 -20.34 8.72 22.92
CA THR A 77 -21.05 7.45 22.81
C THR A 77 -20.40 6.57 21.74
N ALA A 78 -20.01 5.36 22.14
CA ALA A 78 -19.52 4.34 21.20
C ALA A 78 -20.71 3.65 20.52
N ARG A 79 -20.52 3.21 19.27
CA ARG A 79 -21.48 2.34 18.59
C ARG A 79 -21.38 0.94 19.17
N GLN A 80 -22.52 0.31 19.45
CA GLN A 80 -22.54 -1.07 19.91
C GLN A 80 -22.07 -2.02 18.81
N ILE A 81 -21.22 -2.97 19.18
CA ILE A 81 -20.74 -4.03 18.30
C ILE A 81 -21.73 -5.19 18.38
N PRO A 82 -22.22 -5.73 17.24
CA PRO A 82 -23.07 -6.92 17.23
C PRO A 82 -22.42 -8.07 18.01
N LEU A 83 -23.22 -8.79 18.81
CA LEU A 83 -22.72 -9.82 19.74
C LEU A 83 -21.81 -10.86 19.05
N ALA A 84 -22.21 -11.33 17.88
CA ALA A 84 -21.46 -12.31 17.09
C ALA A 84 -20.06 -11.83 16.65
N ARG A 85 -19.77 -10.52 16.70
CA ARG A 85 -18.51 -9.92 16.26
C ARG A 85 -17.67 -9.33 17.38
N GLN A 86 -18.14 -9.40 18.64
CA GLN A 86 -17.42 -8.81 19.77
C GLN A 86 -16.03 -9.43 19.96
N ALA A 87 -15.93 -10.76 19.88
CA ALA A 87 -14.65 -11.46 20.04
C ALA A 87 -13.62 -11.07 18.97
N ALA A 88 -14.05 -11.01 17.70
CA ALA A 88 -13.18 -10.63 16.58
C ALA A 88 -12.75 -9.15 16.66
N ALA A 89 -13.69 -8.27 17.02
CA ALA A 89 -13.38 -6.86 17.23
C ALA A 89 -12.37 -6.63 18.37
N GLU A 90 -12.51 -7.35 19.48
CA GLU A 90 -11.58 -7.29 20.61
C GLU A 90 -10.18 -7.80 20.22
N GLU A 91 -10.10 -8.85 19.40
CA GLU A 91 -8.84 -9.37 18.88
C GLU A 91 -8.10 -8.32 18.04
N VAL A 92 -8.83 -7.60 17.18
CA VAL A 92 -8.25 -6.51 16.37
C VAL A 92 -7.71 -5.40 17.27
N VAL A 93 -8.50 -4.94 18.25
CA VAL A 93 -8.07 -3.87 19.17
C VAL A 93 -6.84 -4.30 19.97
N THR A 94 -6.86 -5.52 20.52
CA THR A 94 -5.74 -6.09 21.28
C THR A 94 -4.49 -6.21 20.42
N LYS A 95 -4.62 -6.67 19.16
CA LYS A 95 -3.51 -6.75 18.21
C LYS A 95 -2.89 -5.37 17.96
N LEU A 96 -3.72 -4.36 17.68
CA LEU A 96 -3.24 -3.00 17.39
C LEU A 96 -2.58 -2.34 18.61
N LEU A 97 -3.09 -2.59 19.82
CA LEU A 97 -2.47 -2.16 21.07
C LEU A 97 -1.10 -2.83 21.27
N ARG A 98 -1.02 -4.15 21.05
CA ARG A 98 0.22 -4.92 21.17
C ARG A 98 1.28 -4.46 20.16
N GLN A 99 0.86 -4.12 18.95
CA GLN A 99 1.75 -3.58 17.90
C GLN A 99 2.11 -2.10 18.12
N GLY A 100 1.55 -1.43 19.14
CA GLY A 100 1.82 -0.02 19.41
C GLY A 100 1.25 0.94 18.37
N ILE A 101 0.38 0.48 17.47
CA ILE A 101 -0.24 1.31 16.43
C ILE A 101 -1.26 2.28 17.05
N ILE A 102 -1.99 1.83 18.06
CA ILE A 102 -2.90 2.66 18.86
C ILE A 102 -2.50 2.63 20.32
N LYS A 103 -2.89 3.67 21.05
CA LYS A 103 -2.66 3.78 22.50
C LYS A 103 -3.96 4.06 23.24
N ARG A 104 -4.05 3.53 24.46
CA ARG A 104 -5.16 3.82 25.36
C ARG A 104 -5.11 5.29 25.80
N VAL A 105 -6.27 5.93 25.83
CA VAL A 105 -6.46 7.30 26.33
C VAL A 105 -7.59 7.26 27.34
N ASP A 106 -7.28 7.47 28.62
CA ASP A 106 -8.25 7.30 29.71
C ASP A 106 -9.16 8.51 29.92
N LYS A 107 -8.81 9.67 29.35
CA LYS A 107 -9.60 10.90 29.48
C LYS A 107 -10.17 11.32 28.13
N PRO A 108 -11.46 11.71 28.07
CA PRO A 108 -12.05 12.17 26.83
C PRO A 108 -11.35 13.45 26.33
N THR A 109 -10.95 13.45 25.07
CA THR A 109 -10.38 14.61 24.39
C THR A 109 -11.49 15.43 23.70
N GLN A 110 -11.11 16.56 23.09
CA GLN A 110 -12.02 17.33 22.23
C GLN A 110 -12.27 16.65 20.88
N TRP A 111 -11.43 15.68 20.50
CA TRP A 111 -11.44 14.99 19.22
C TRP A 111 -11.76 13.51 19.42
N ILE A 112 -13.04 13.17 19.36
CA ILE A 112 -13.55 11.81 19.52
C ILE A 112 -14.55 11.52 18.41
N SER A 113 -14.19 10.58 17.54
CA SER A 113 -15.03 10.09 16.46
C SER A 113 -15.50 8.66 16.76
N PRO A 114 -16.74 8.29 16.39
CA PRO A 114 -17.24 6.93 16.61
C PRO A 114 -16.57 5.96 15.62
N GLY A 115 -15.93 4.91 16.14
CA GLY A 115 -15.42 3.79 15.36
C GLY A 115 -16.48 2.71 15.10
N PHE A 116 -16.24 1.87 14.10
CA PHE A 116 -17.01 0.65 13.83
C PHE A 116 -16.14 -0.37 13.09
N PHE A 117 -16.52 -1.64 13.13
CA PHE A 117 -15.79 -2.75 12.51
C PHE A 117 -16.47 -3.16 11.20
N VAL A 118 -15.68 -3.35 10.15
CA VAL A 118 -16.15 -3.74 8.82
C VAL A 118 -15.56 -5.11 8.48
N PRO A 119 -16.39 -6.11 8.15
CA PRO A 119 -15.89 -7.40 7.71
C PRO A 119 -15.19 -7.25 6.35
N LYS A 120 -14.04 -7.89 6.18
CA LYS A 120 -13.40 -7.99 4.86
C LYS A 120 -14.16 -8.95 3.96
N SER A 121 -13.78 -9.01 2.68
CA SER A 121 -14.41 -9.87 1.67
C SER A 121 -14.35 -11.37 2.01
N ASP A 122 -13.40 -11.80 2.83
CA ASP A 122 -13.26 -13.17 3.33
C ASP A 122 -14.09 -13.43 4.61
N GLY A 123 -14.91 -12.45 5.04
CA GLY A 123 -15.72 -12.52 6.25
C GLY A 123 -14.94 -12.35 7.55
N LYS A 124 -13.61 -12.19 7.48
CA LYS A 124 -12.75 -11.95 8.65
C LYS A 124 -12.61 -10.45 8.89
N GLY A 125 -12.69 -10.03 10.14
CA GLY A 125 -12.56 -8.62 10.51
C GLY A 125 -12.78 -8.39 11.99
#